data_AF-A0A938GRW1-F1
#
_entry.id   AF-A0A938GRW1-F1
#
_cell.length_a   1.000
_cell.length_b   1.000
_cell.length_c   1.000
_cell.angle_alpha   90.00
_cell.angle_beta   90.00
_cell.angle_gamma   90.00
#
_symmetry.space_group_name_H-M   'P 1'
#
loop_
_entity.id
_entity.type
_entity.pdbx_description
1 polymer ?
#
loop_
_entity_poly.entity_id
_entity_poly.type
_entity_poly.pdbx_seq_one_letter_code
_entity_poly.pdbx_strand_id
1 'polypeptide(L)'
;MEHDMTHQVRFSWVSALTLLLPLTRFCAGSDAESLFVRRVAPLFHEKCLACHGQDEAKIKGGLDLRTPAATLKGGGCGFENSRRRRLKPPP
;
A
#
# COMPACT_ATOMS: atom_id res chain seq x y z
N MET A 1 32.56 -40.55 -40.27
CA MET A 1 33.17 -39.75 -39.19
C MET A 1 33.03 -38.30 -39.60
N GLU A 2 31.85 -37.74 -39.39
CA GLU A 2 31.54 -36.34 -39.66
C GLU A 2 31.12 -35.77 -38.31
N HIS A 3 32.05 -35.08 -37.66
CA HIS A 3 31.77 -34.35 -36.44
C HIS A 3 31.33 -32.94 -36.80
N ASP A 4 30.04 -32.72 -36.57
CA ASP A 4 29.27 -31.50 -36.71
C ASP A 4 29.92 -30.30 -35.97
N MET A 5 30.41 -29.33 -36.73
CA MET A 5 31.11 -28.10 -36.30
C MET A 5 30.13 -26.90 -36.19
N THR A 6 28.82 -27.11 -36.08
CA THR A 6 27.82 -26.03 -36.14
C THR A 6 27.30 -25.53 -34.78
N HIS A 7 27.92 -25.95 -33.68
CA HIS A 7 27.43 -25.62 -32.32
C HIS A 7 28.18 -24.51 -31.57
N GLN A 8 29.25 -23.92 -32.11
CA GLN A 8 30.13 -23.02 -31.34
C GLN A 8 29.83 -21.52 -31.41
N VAL A 9 28.91 -21.05 -32.28
CA VAL A 9 28.64 -19.59 -32.42
C VAL A 9 27.23 -19.15 -32.00
N ARG A 10 26.40 -20.05 -31.47
CA ARG A 10 25.01 -19.74 -31.04
C ARG A 10 24.84 -19.55 -29.53
N PHE A 11 25.90 -19.73 -28.74
CA PHE A 11 25.85 -19.78 -27.27
C PHE A 11 26.55 -18.60 -26.56
N SER A 12 26.68 -17.44 -27.20
CA SER A 12 27.40 -16.30 -26.59
C SER A 12 26.52 -15.12 -26.16
N TRP A 13 25.23 -15.08 -26.52
CA TRP A 13 24.38 -13.91 -26.21
C TRP A 13 23.38 -14.14 -25.09
N VAL A 14 23.06 -15.39 -24.76
CA VAL A 14 22.09 -15.73 -23.71
C VAL A 14 22.70 -15.58 -22.31
N SER A 15 24.01 -15.82 -22.16
CA SER A 15 24.73 -15.75 -20.87
C SER A 15 25.20 -14.35 -20.48
N ALA A 16 25.30 -13.42 -21.43
CA ALA A 16 25.68 -12.03 -21.14
C ALA A 16 24.50 -11.20 -20.59
N LEU A 17 23.25 -11.55 -20.95
CA LEU A 17 22.07 -10.76 -20.59
C LEU A 17 21.53 -11.05 -19.18
N THR A 18 21.84 -12.22 -18.60
CA THR A 18 21.45 -12.58 -17.23
C THR A 18 22.35 -11.96 -16.15
N LEU A 19 23.55 -11.48 -16.51
CA LEU A 19 24.52 -10.92 -15.55
C LEU A 19 24.37 -9.40 -15.31
N LEU A 20 23.43 -8.74 -16.00
CA LEU A 20 23.15 -7.31 -15.85
C LEU A 20 21.78 -7.02 -15.20
N LEU A 21 21.04 -8.05 -14.77
CA LEU A 21 19.66 -7.93 -14.29
C LEU A 21 19.42 -7.90 -12.76
N PRO A 22 20.40 -7.95 -11.82
CA PRO A 22 20.08 -7.73 -10.42
C PRO A 22 20.45 -6.32 -9.91
N LEU A 23 20.73 -5.33 -10.76
CA LEU A 23 21.09 -3.99 -10.27
C LEU A 23 19.90 -3.05 -10.00
N THR A 24 18.67 -3.45 -10.31
CA THR A 24 17.48 -2.61 -10.10
C THR A 24 16.47 -3.23 -9.16
N ARG A 25 16.86 -3.64 -7.96
CA ARG A 25 15.89 -3.80 -6.87
C ARG A 25 16.53 -3.52 -5.52
N PHE A 26 16.42 -2.28 -5.05
CA PHE A 26 16.03 -1.99 -3.66
C PHE A 26 15.66 -0.50 -3.57
N CYS A 27 14.41 -0.16 -3.90
CA CYS A 27 13.81 1.04 -3.31
C CYS A 27 13.37 0.61 -1.91
N ALA A 28 14.23 0.87 -0.93
CA ALA A 28 13.97 0.51 0.46
C ALA A 28 12.73 1.30 0.94
N GLY A 29 11.67 0.58 1.30
CA GLY A 29 10.51 1.15 1.98
C GLY A 29 10.78 1.57 3.44
N SER A 30 12.00 2.00 3.77
CA SER A 30 12.45 2.20 5.16
C SER A 30 11.94 3.50 5.78
N ASP A 31 11.92 4.59 5.01
CA ASP A 31 11.74 5.91 5.59
C ASP A 31 10.28 6.16 5.95
N ALA A 32 9.36 5.86 5.02
CA ALA A 32 7.92 6.00 5.25
C ALA A 32 7.43 5.10 6.40
N GLU A 33 7.90 3.85 6.45
CA GLU A 33 7.57 2.92 7.53
C GLU A 33 8.12 3.41 8.87
N SER A 34 9.39 3.86 8.89
CA SER A 34 9.99 4.39 10.12
C SER A 34 9.26 5.64 10.64
N LEU A 35 8.83 6.53 9.75
CA LEU A 35 8.04 7.71 10.11
C LEU A 35 6.67 7.29 10.62
N PHE A 36 6.00 6.35 9.97
CA PHE A 36 4.71 5.88 10.42
C PHE A 36 4.79 5.26 11.82
N VAL A 37 5.67 4.30 12.03
CA VAL A 37 5.83 3.58 13.31
C VAL A 37 6.26 4.52 14.43
N ARG A 38 7.20 5.44 14.17
CA ARG A 38 7.77 6.29 15.23
C ARG A 38 7.01 7.59 15.49
N ARG A 39 6.27 8.10 14.50
CA ARG A 39 5.59 9.41 14.61
C ARG A 39 4.08 9.31 14.51
N VAL A 40 3.53 8.48 13.62
CA VAL A 40 2.10 8.47 13.32
C VAL A 40 1.33 7.48 14.18
N ALA A 41 1.82 6.24 14.30
CA ALA A 41 1.16 5.19 15.06
C ALA A 41 0.94 5.54 16.55
N PRO A 42 1.90 6.17 17.27
CA PRO A 42 1.68 6.59 18.66
C PRO A 42 0.56 7.62 18.78
N LEU A 43 0.48 8.57 17.85
CA LEU A 43 -0.57 9.59 17.82
C LEU A 43 -1.96 8.96 17.63
N PHE A 44 -2.07 7.94 16.78
CA PHE A 44 -3.32 7.24 16.59
C PHE A 44 -3.75 6.54 17.88
N HIS A 45 -2.82 5.91 18.59
CA HIS A 45 -3.09 5.25 19.85
C HIS A 45 -3.57 6.22 20.93
N GLU A 46 -2.90 7.36 21.07
CA GLU A 46 -3.22 8.35 22.10
C GLU A 46 -4.47 9.19 21.80
N LYS A 47 -4.72 9.52 20.53
CA LYS A 47 -5.71 10.55 20.16
C LYS A 47 -6.94 10.01 19.45
N CYS A 48 -6.84 8.87 18.77
CA CYS A 48 -7.89 8.42 17.85
C CYS A 48 -8.50 7.08 18.27
N LEU A 49 -7.68 6.07 18.57
CA LEU A 49 -8.12 4.70 18.79
C LEU A 49 -8.95 4.53 20.07
N ALA A 50 -8.89 5.48 21.01
CA ALA A 50 -9.80 5.55 22.15
C ALA A 50 -11.29 5.56 21.76
N CYS A 51 -11.64 6.17 20.62
CA CYS A 51 -13.01 6.22 20.10
C CYS A 51 -13.19 5.63 18.71
N HIS A 52 -12.10 5.28 18.00
CA HIS A 52 -12.13 4.80 16.61
C HIS A 52 -11.28 3.53 16.41
N GLY A 53 -11.12 2.69 17.44
CA GLY A 53 -10.48 1.38 17.22
C GLY A 53 -10.34 0.39 18.38
N GLN A 54 -10.35 0.77 19.65
CA GLN A 54 -10.17 -0.23 20.72
C GLN A 54 -11.31 -1.26 20.77
N ASP A 55 -12.57 -0.79 20.72
CA ASP A 55 -13.76 -1.65 20.77
C ASP A 55 -14.74 -1.24 19.67
N GLU A 56 -15.25 -2.21 18.89
CA GLU A 56 -16.25 -1.96 17.84
C GLU A 56 -17.50 -1.26 18.38
N ALA A 57 -17.96 -1.70 19.55
CA ALA A 57 -19.14 -1.15 20.21
C ALA A 57 -18.96 0.30 20.69
N LYS A 58 -17.72 0.79 20.78
CA LYS A 58 -17.38 2.15 21.22
C LYS A 58 -16.98 3.06 20.06
N ILE A 59 -17.07 2.58 18.81
CA ILE A 59 -16.76 3.38 17.63
C ILE A 59 -17.75 4.53 17.50
N LYS A 60 -17.24 5.76 17.59
CA LYS A 60 -18.04 6.97 17.43
C LYS A 60 -18.06 7.43 15.98
N GLY A 61 -19.14 8.08 15.56
CA GLY A 61 -19.22 8.74 14.24
C GLY A 61 -19.07 7.81 13.03
N GLY A 62 -19.10 6.49 13.22
CA GLY A 62 -18.94 5.49 12.16
C GLY A 62 -17.56 5.47 11.49
N LEU A 63 -16.54 6.07 12.09
CA LEU A 63 -15.16 6.06 11.58
C LEU A 63 -14.36 4.96 12.28
N ASP A 64 -13.78 4.05 11.51
CA ASP A 64 -12.98 2.92 12.02
C ASP A 64 -11.56 2.96 11.43
N LEU A 65 -10.56 3.12 12.30
CA LEU A 65 -9.15 3.25 11.93
C LEU A 65 -8.34 1.95 12.13
N ARG A 66 -8.99 0.83 12.45
CA ARG A 66 -8.30 -0.44 12.69
C ARG A 66 -7.79 -1.09 11.41
N THR A 67 -8.45 -0.80 10.29
CA THR A 67 -8.08 -1.37 8.99
C THR A 67 -7.97 -0.25 7.94
N PRO A 68 -7.06 -0.41 6.95
CA PRO A 68 -6.96 0.53 5.84
C PRO A 68 -8.27 0.68 5.07
N ALA A 69 -8.98 -0.43 4.83
CA ALA A 69 -10.26 -0.42 4.11
C ALA A 69 -11.35 0.40 4.84
N ALA A 70 -11.47 0.22 6.15
CA ALA A 70 -12.44 0.98 6.94
C ALA A 70 -12.04 2.46 7.08
N THR A 71 -10.74 2.76 7.17
CA THR A 71 -10.21 4.12 7.17
C THR A 71 -10.58 4.85 5.88
N LEU A 72 -10.43 4.18 4.72
CA LEU A 72 -10.75 4.73 3.40
C LEU A 72 -12.26 4.91 3.18
N LYS A 73 -13.08 4.04 3.78
CA LYS A 73 -14.55 4.21 3.80
C LYS A 73 -14.95 5.52 4.49
N GLY A 74 -14.15 5.97 5.47
CA GLY A 74 -14.39 7.19 6.23
C GLY A 74 -15.51 7.05 7.25
N GLY A 75 -15.80 8.16 7.96
CA GLY A 75 -16.85 8.21 8.97
C GLY A 75 -18.25 8.44 8.41
N GLY A 76 -19.26 8.05 9.17
CA GLY A 76 -20.66 8.37 8.90
C GLY A 76 -20.97 9.87 9.04
N CYS A 77 -20.24 10.58 9.90
CA CYS A 77 -20.31 12.02 10.02
C CYS A 77 -19.31 12.72 9.07
N GLY A 78 -19.70 12.88 7.81
CA GLY A 78 -19.11 13.88 6.90
C GLY A 78 -17.98 13.42 5.96
N PHE A 79 -18.32 12.73 4.87
CA PHE A 79 -17.89 13.02 3.49
C PHE A 79 -18.74 12.21 2.49
N GLU A 80 -19.17 11.01 2.87
CA GLU A 80 -20.17 10.20 2.15
C GLU A 80 -21.53 10.94 2.06
N ASN A 81 -21.98 11.53 3.17
CA ASN A 81 -23.15 12.42 3.19
C ASN A 81 -22.89 13.74 2.42
N SER A 82 -21.65 14.19 2.29
CA SER A 82 -21.29 15.42 1.56
C SER A 82 -21.38 15.23 0.04
N ARG A 83 -20.96 14.07 -0.48
CA ARG A 83 -21.16 13.72 -1.90
C ARG A 83 -22.62 13.46 -2.22
N ARG A 84 -23.38 12.76 -1.36
CA ARG A 84 -24.84 12.59 -1.54
C ARG A 84 -25.62 13.90 -1.45
N ARG A 85 -25.25 14.84 -0.58
CA ARG A 85 -25.88 16.17 -0.54
C ARG A 85 -25.55 17.03 -1.77
N ARG A 86 -24.36 16.92 -2.32
CA ARG A 86 -24.01 17.62 -3.57
C ARG A 86 -24.73 17.03 -4.80
N LEU A 87 -25.16 15.77 -4.72
CA LEU A 87 -25.89 15.06 -5.79
C LEU A 87 -27.41 15.06 -5.61
N LYS A 88 -27.95 15.56 -4.50
CA LYS A 88 -29.41 15.68 -4.30
C LYS A 88 -29.86 17.04 -4.84
N PRO A 89 -30.65 17.11 -5.94
CA PRO A 89 -31.19 18.38 -6.40
C PRO A 89 -32.16 18.97 -5.36
N PRO A 90 -32.22 20.31 -5.22
CA PRO A 90 -33.20 20.97 -4.35
C PRO A 90 -34.64 20.71 -4.83
N PRO A 91 -35.64 20.79 -3.94
CA PRO A 91 -37.05 20.62 -4.31
C PRO A 91 -37.53 21.70 -5.29
#